data_AF-X1DSD5-F1
#
_entry.id   AF-X1DSD5-F1
#
_cell.length_a   1.000
_cell.length_b   1.000
_cell.length_c   1.000
_cell.angle_alpha   90.00
_cell.angle_beta   90.00
_cell.angle_gamma   90.00
#
_symmetry.space_group_name_H-M   'P 1'
#
loop_
_entity.id
_entity.type
_entity.pdbx_description
1 polymer ?
#
loop_
_entity_poly.entity_id
_entity_poly.type
_entity_poly.pdbx_seq_one_letter_code
_entity_poly.pdbx_strand_id
1 'polypeptide(L)'
;YEFEEGIEHFNNNDPDYAEVVSQLKTLKTIQAGRFTEVPETLTEYNRLVLRREKRISENTNRHNTHICSNTVRDYVSWVKDTVLLVFRHTNSEGVKHSVKRAAKRGDRRYRKQVLQRMDPIFKACEDLPPFFNYKTRTVNAKSNCLYVTGTIPHDSGLEEAWREVMPYHFNLFMSRLRREYGKVWIVWRTWEAHKDGQPHFHAILMFSDIEFRCFRYKNKWRIPKRDEIRKFWGSKYDFKIGEYRGSGENGAFFNMDIQAMDSLGGGLSYVAKYITKATKFDGKSDD
;
A
#
# COMPACT_ATOMS: atom_id res chain seq x y z
N TYR A 1 -31.24 3.21 25.85
CA TYR A 1 -30.46 3.85 24.78
C TYR A 1 -30.85 3.21 23.47
N GLU A 2 -31.74 3.91 22.78
CA GLU A 2 -32.54 3.45 21.66
C GLU A 2 -31.70 3.25 20.39
N PHE A 3 -32.10 2.27 19.59
CA PHE A 3 -31.39 1.78 18.39
C PHE A 3 -31.52 2.74 17.18
N GLU A 4 -32.13 3.91 17.36
CA GLU A 4 -32.53 4.82 16.27
C GLU A 4 -31.52 5.96 16.02
N GLU A 5 -30.70 6.35 17.00
CA GLU A 5 -29.79 7.51 16.86
C GLU A 5 -28.54 7.26 15.98
N GLY A 6 -28.37 6.06 15.42
CA GLY A 6 -27.20 5.71 14.59
C GLY A 6 -27.36 5.92 13.08
N ILE A 7 -28.56 6.26 12.60
CA ILE A 7 -28.88 6.30 11.16
C ILE A 7 -28.84 7.72 10.58
N GLU A 8 -28.82 8.76 11.41
CA GLU A 8 -28.99 10.17 10.98
C GLU A 8 -27.80 10.80 10.22
N HIS A 9 -26.77 10.02 9.85
CA HIS A 9 -25.61 10.54 9.09
C HIS A 9 -25.43 9.92 7.70
N PHE A 10 -26.46 9.22 7.18
CA PHE A 10 -26.47 8.80 5.78
C PHE A 10 -27.20 9.82 4.90
N ASN A 11 -26.56 10.20 3.80
CA ASN A 11 -27.16 11.05 2.79
C ASN A 11 -28.23 10.23 2.05
N ASN A 12 -29.50 10.61 2.17
CA ASN A 12 -30.65 9.89 1.59
C ASN A 12 -30.63 9.81 0.05
N ASN A 13 -29.68 10.48 -0.61
CA ASN A 13 -29.49 10.44 -2.06
C ASN A 13 -28.42 9.43 -2.52
N ASP A 14 -27.83 8.65 -1.62
CA ASP A 14 -26.87 7.59 -1.98
C ASP A 14 -27.63 6.33 -2.47
N PRO A 15 -27.47 5.89 -3.73
CA PRO A 15 -28.14 4.69 -4.23
C PRO A 15 -27.82 3.41 -3.42
N ASP A 16 -26.69 3.38 -2.72
CA ASP A 16 -26.30 2.27 -1.83
C ASP A 16 -27.09 2.29 -0.50
N TYR A 17 -27.73 3.42 -0.16
CA TYR A 17 -28.54 3.57 1.06
C TYR A 17 -29.80 2.69 1.02
N ALA A 18 -30.45 2.59 -0.15
CA ALA A 18 -31.64 1.77 -0.32
C ALA A 18 -31.34 0.27 -0.10
N GLU A 19 -30.17 -0.19 -0.57
CA GLU A 19 -29.71 -1.57 -0.39
C GLU A 19 -29.34 -1.84 1.08
N VAL A 20 -28.64 -0.91 1.73
CA VAL A 20 -28.32 -1.01 3.17
C VAL A 20 -29.58 -1.00 4.03
N VAL A 21 -30.58 -0.17 3.74
CA VAL A 21 -31.87 -0.15 4.44
C VAL A 21 -32.64 -1.46 4.22
N SER A 22 -32.58 -2.03 3.01
CA SER A 22 -33.20 -3.33 2.71
C SER A 22 -32.56 -4.45 3.54
N GLN A 23 -31.22 -4.53 3.57
CA GLN A 23 -30.48 -5.52 4.37
C GLN A 23 -30.71 -5.34 5.88
N LEU A 24 -30.81 -4.11 6.37
CA LEU A 24 -31.12 -3.81 7.77
C LEU A 24 -32.57 -4.16 8.14
N LYS A 25 -33.53 -4.02 7.23
CA LYS A 25 -34.91 -4.48 7.43
C LYS A 25 -34.96 -6.01 7.58
N THR A 26 -34.23 -6.74 6.73
CA THR A 26 -34.08 -8.20 6.85
C THR A 26 -33.47 -8.61 8.19
N LEU A 27 -32.45 -7.89 8.68
CA LEU A 27 -31.83 -8.15 9.98
C LEU A 27 -32.76 -7.84 11.17
N LYS A 28 -33.59 -6.78 11.09
CA LYS A 28 -34.63 -6.49 12.11
C LYS A 28 -35.68 -7.59 12.18
N THR A 29 -36.06 -8.19 11.05
CA THR A 29 -36.99 -9.33 11.00
C THR A 29 -36.39 -10.59 11.66
N ILE A 30 -35.08 -10.79 11.55
CA ILE A 30 -34.34 -11.88 12.22
C ILE A 30 -34.29 -11.65 13.75
N GLN A 31 -34.06 -10.40 14.18
CA GLN A 31 -33.94 -10.02 15.60
C GLN A 31 -35.28 -10.13 16.36
N ALA A 32 -36.41 -10.08 15.66
CA ALA A 32 -37.76 -10.28 16.21
C ALA A 32 -38.12 -11.76 16.48
N GLY A 33 -37.15 -12.68 16.45
CA GLY A 33 -37.31 -14.06 16.94
C GLY A 33 -38.10 -15.01 16.04
N ARG A 34 -38.25 -14.72 14.74
CA ARG A 34 -39.06 -15.56 13.82
C ARG A 34 -38.31 -16.63 13.02
N PHE A 35 -37.01 -16.82 13.22
CA PHE A 35 -36.27 -17.91 12.57
C PHE A 35 -35.28 -18.56 13.54
N THR A 36 -35.47 -19.85 13.81
CA THR A 36 -34.55 -20.72 14.57
C THR A 36 -33.42 -21.28 13.71
N GLU A 37 -33.40 -20.97 12.41
CA GLU A 37 -32.39 -21.47 11.47
C GLU A 37 -31.62 -20.30 10.84
N VAL A 38 -30.31 -20.50 10.66
CA VAL A 38 -29.42 -19.55 9.97
C VAL A 38 -29.99 -19.32 8.56
N PRO A 39 -30.28 -18.08 8.13
CA PRO A 39 -30.86 -17.82 6.82
C PRO A 39 -30.00 -18.44 5.72
N GLU A 40 -30.65 -19.12 4.76
CA GLU A 40 -29.98 -19.73 3.59
C GLU A 40 -29.05 -18.75 2.89
N THR A 41 -29.37 -17.45 2.89
CA THR A 41 -28.59 -16.37 2.28
C THR A 41 -27.19 -16.18 2.91
N LEU A 42 -27.03 -16.38 4.22
CA LEU A 42 -25.73 -16.26 4.89
C LEU A 42 -24.85 -17.50 4.61
N THR A 43 -25.49 -18.67 4.55
CA THR A 43 -24.87 -19.93 4.15
C THR A 43 -24.47 -19.91 2.67
N GLU A 44 -25.30 -19.30 1.83
CA GLU A 44 -25.06 -19.10 0.40
C GLU A 44 -23.92 -18.09 0.15
N TYR A 45 -23.87 -17.00 0.92
CA TYR A 45 -22.74 -16.06 0.90
C TYR A 45 -21.41 -16.74 1.28
N ASN A 46 -21.38 -17.54 2.34
CA ASN A 46 -20.18 -18.29 2.72
C ASN A 46 -19.79 -19.35 1.68
N ARG A 47 -20.76 -20.01 1.03
CA ARG A 47 -20.53 -20.92 -0.09
C ARG A 47 -19.98 -20.19 -1.32
N LEU A 48 -20.41 -18.95 -1.59
CA LEU A 48 -19.89 -18.11 -2.67
C LEU A 48 -18.43 -17.70 -2.42
N VAL A 49 -18.08 -17.34 -1.19
CA VAL A 49 -16.70 -17.03 -0.78
C VAL A 49 -15.80 -18.26 -0.96
N LEU A 50 -16.20 -19.43 -0.44
CA LEU A 50 -15.42 -20.67 -0.54
C LEU A 50 -15.28 -21.18 -1.99
N ARG A 51 -16.32 -21.05 -2.82
CA ARG A 51 -16.26 -21.36 -4.26
C ARG A 51 -15.35 -20.41 -5.04
N ARG A 52 -15.17 -19.18 -4.56
CA ARG A 52 -14.25 -18.19 -5.14
C ARG A 52 -12.80 -18.55 -4.81
N GLU A 53 -12.53 -18.94 -3.56
CA GLU A 53 -11.20 -19.39 -3.13
C GLU A 53 -10.75 -20.66 -3.88
N LYS A 54 -11.66 -21.63 -4.06
CA LYS A 54 -11.38 -22.87 -4.81
C LYS A 54 -11.07 -22.60 -6.30
N ARG A 55 -11.80 -21.69 -6.95
CA ARG A 55 -11.53 -21.28 -8.33
C ARG A 55 -10.21 -20.54 -8.51
N ILE A 56 -9.78 -19.79 -7.48
CA ILE A 56 -8.46 -19.12 -7.48
C ILE A 56 -7.34 -20.16 -7.36
N SER A 57 -7.53 -21.21 -6.55
CA SER A 57 -6.53 -22.28 -6.40
C SER A 57 -6.39 -23.22 -7.61
N GLU A 58 -7.44 -23.34 -8.45
CA GLU A 58 -7.46 -24.27 -9.59
C GLU A 58 -6.90 -23.66 -10.89
N ASN A 59 -6.69 -22.33 -10.96
CA ASN A 59 -6.33 -21.61 -12.19
C ASN A 59 -4.83 -21.30 -12.35
N THR A 60 -3.98 -21.83 -11.47
CA THR A 60 -2.57 -21.41 -11.28
C THR A 60 -1.58 -21.94 -12.31
N ASN A 61 -1.97 -22.32 -13.54
CA ASN A 61 -1.00 -22.87 -14.49
C ASN A 61 -1.13 -22.51 -15.98
N ARG A 62 -1.85 -21.46 -16.39
CA ARG A 62 -1.76 -20.94 -17.78
C ARG A 62 -1.92 -19.40 -17.86
N HIS A 63 -0.92 -18.76 -18.49
CA HIS A 63 -0.92 -17.40 -19.07
C HIS A 63 -1.04 -16.19 -18.12
N ASN A 64 0.12 -15.59 -17.79
CA ASN A 64 0.28 -14.40 -16.94
C ASN A 64 -0.51 -13.15 -17.39
N THR A 65 -0.83 -13.00 -18.68
CA THR A 65 -1.62 -11.86 -19.18
C THR A 65 -3.12 -11.96 -18.86
N HIS A 66 -3.70 -13.17 -18.88
CA HIS A 66 -5.11 -13.37 -18.51
C HIS A 66 -5.34 -13.36 -16.98
N ILE A 67 -4.34 -13.79 -16.21
CA ILE A 67 -4.37 -13.72 -14.74
C ILE A 67 -4.42 -12.25 -14.29
N CYS A 68 -3.61 -11.38 -14.88
CA CYS A 68 -3.58 -9.97 -14.50
C CYS A 68 -4.92 -9.27 -14.76
N SER A 69 -5.59 -9.53 -15.89
CA SER A 69 -6.90 -8.92 -16.20
C SER A 69 -8.00 -9.41 -15.28
N ASN A 70 -8.04 -10.71 -14.96
CA ASN A 70 -9.04 -11.27 -14.05
C ASN A 70 -8.81 -10.80 -12.61
N THR A 71 -7.57 -10.78 -12.12
CA THR A 71 -7.24 -10.28 -10.78
C THR A 71 -7.58 -8.81 -10.63
N VAL A 72 -7.29 -7.97 -11.63
CA VAL A 72 -7.67 -6.55 -11.60
C VAL A 72 -9.19 -6.39 -11.58
N ARG A 73 -9.92 -7.11 -12.43
CA ARG A 73 -11.39 -7.09 -12.46
C ARG A 73 -11.98 -7.56 -11.13
N ASP A 74 -11.48 -8.65 -10.58
CA ASP A 74 -11.96 -9.26 -9.34
C ASP A 74 -11.64 -8.36 -8.13
N TYR A 75 -10.49 -7.69 -8.13
CA TYR A 75 -10.14 -6.65 -7.17
C TYR A 75 -11.08 -5.45 -7.28
N VAL A 76 -11.32 -4.94 -8.50
CA VAL A 76 -12.24 -3.83 -8.76
C VAL A 76 -13.65 -4.16 -8.25
N SER A 77 -14.17 -5.35 -8.59
CA SER A 77 -15.45 -5.84 -8.07
C SER A 77 -15.44 -5.90 -6.55
N TRP A 78 -14.41 -6.55 -5.98
CA TRP A 78 -14.27 -6.67 -4.53
C TRP A 78 -14.20 -5.32 -3.83
N VAL A 79 -13.58 -4.29 -4.39
CA VAL A 79 -13.54 -2.95 -3.79
C VAL A 79 -14.91 -2.26 -3.86
N LYS A 80 -15.71 -2.50 -4.91
CA LYS A 80 -17.08 -1.97 -5.01
C LYS A 80 -18.06 -2.61 -4.04
N ASP A 81 -17.95 -3.91 -3.79
CA ASP A 81 -18.93 -4.65 -2.97
C ASP A 81 -18.99 -4.15 -1.52
N THR A 82 -20.09 -3.55 -1.05
CA THR A 82 -20.14 -3.11 0.36
C THR A 82 -20.05 -4.31 1.32
N VAL A 83 -18.97 -4.36 2.10
CA VAL A 83 -18.77 -5.41 3.12
C VAL A 83 -19.19 -4.85 4.47
N LEU A 84 -20.06 -5.57 5.17
CA LEU A 84 -20.50 -5.24 6.52
C LEU A 84 -19.84 -6.18 7.53
N LEU A 85 -19.34 -5.60 8.63
CA LEU A 85 -18.85 -6.32 9.79
C LEU A 85 -19.94 -6.32 10.86
N VAL A 86 -20.31 -7.51 11.33
CA VAL A 86 -21.28 -7.69 12.42
C VAL A 86 -20.53 -8.12 13.66
N PHE A 87 -20.63 -7.31 14.72
CA PHE A 87 -20.00 -7.57 16.02
C PHE A 87 -21.07 -7.99 17.01
N ARG A 88 -20.85 -9.11 17.69
CA ARG A 88 -21.68 -9.57 18.81
C ARG A 88 -21.00 -9.20 20.13
N HIS A 89 -21.73 -8.50 20.99
CA HIS A 89 -21.31 -8.08 22.31
C HIS A 89 -22.16 -8.84 23.33
N THR A 90 -21.52 -9.56 24.24
CA THR A 90 -22.21 -10.26 25.33
C THR A 90 -21.80 -9.61 26.63
N ASN A 91 -22.77 -9.11 27.40
CA ASN A 91 -22.56 -8.55 28.73
C ASN A 91 -23.59 -9.12 29.72
N SER A 92 -23.54 -8.67 30.98
CA SER A 92 -24.51 -9.08 32.02
C SER A 92 -25.96 -8.71 31.69
N GLU A 93 -26.19 -7.78 30.76
CA GLU A 93 -27.52 -7.35 30.30
C GLU A 93 -28.03 -8.17 29.09
N GLY A 94 -27.23 -9.12 28.57
CA GLY A 94 -27.59 -9.97 27.44
C GLY A 94 -26.68 -9.80 26.22
N VAL A 95 -27.25 -10.03 25.03
CA VAL A 95 -26.52 -10.03 23.75
C VAL A 95 -26.94 -8.83 22.91
N LYS A 96 -25.98 -7.97 22.56
CA LYS A 96 -26.15 -6.84 21.64
C LYS A 96 -25.36 -7.09 20.35
N HIS A 97 -25.90 -6.66 19.22
CA HIS A 97 -25.19 -6.71 17.94
C HIS A 97 -24.92 -5.28 17.44
N SER A 98 -23.77 -5.04 16.82
CA SER A 98 -23.49 -3.80 16.10
C SER A 98 -22.95 -4.09 14.70
N VAL A 99 -23.38 -3.29 13.73
CA VAL A 99 -22.99 -3.45 12.32
C VAL A 99 -22.15 -2.25 11.91
N LYS A 100 -21.01 -2.49 11.25
CA LYS A 100 -20.14 -1.43 10.71
C LYS A 100 -19.70 -1.80 9.30
N ARG A 101 -19.79 -0.87 8.35
CA ARG A 101 -19.15 -1.06 7.03
C ARG A 101 -17.63 -1.24 7.19
N ALA A 102 -17.10 -2.29 6.58
CA ALA A 102 -15.68 -2.60 6.55
C ALA A 102 -14.91 -1.55 5.74
N ALA A 103 -13.67 -1.30 6.13
CA ALA A 103 -12.75 -0.42 5.41
C ALA A 103 -11.80 -1.28 4.57
N LYS A 104 -12.10 -1.44 3.27
CA LYS A 104 -11.31 -2.24 2.33
C LYS A 104 -10.23 -1.41 1.64
N ARG A 105 -9.07 -1.99 1.35
CA ARG A 105 -8.03 -1.29 0.58
C ARG A 105 -8.56 -0.89 -0.80
N GLY A 106 -8.50 0.39 -1.13
CA GLY A 106 -9.07 0.95 -2.36
C GLY A 106 -10.38 1.72 -2.14
N ASP A 107 -11.05 1.50 -1.00
CA ASP A 107 -12.26 2.22 -0.60
C ASP A 107 -11.95 3.55 0.12
N ARG A 108 -12.85 4.53 0.00
CA ARG A 108 -12.70 5.87 0.58
C ARG A 108 -12.61 5.85 2.10
N ARG A 109 -13.36 4.97 2.79
CA ARG A 109 -13.33 4.84 4.25
C ARG A 109 -11.97 4.31 4.71
N TYR A 110 -11.39 3.36 3.98
CA TYR A 110 -10.03 2.90 4.24
C TYR A 110 -9.01 4.02 4.09
N ARG A 111 -9.04 4.77 2.99
CA ARG A 111 -8.16 5.92 2.78
C ARG A 111 -8.28 6.92 3.93
N LYS A 112 -9.50 7.29 4.31
CA LYS A 112 -9.76 8.21 5.44
C LYS A 112 -9.15 7.68 6.74
N GLN A 113 -9.40 6.41 7.07
CA GLN A 113 -8.89 5.82 8.31
C GLN A 113 -7.36 5.71 8.32
N VAL A 114 -6.73 5.37 7.19
CA VAL A 114 -5.26 5.34 7.09
C VAL A 114 -4.69 6.74 7.29
N LEU A 115 -5.23 7.74 6.60
CA LEU A 115 -4.76 9.13 6.75
C LEU A 115 -4.96 9.66 8.17
N GLN A 116 -6.11 9.37 8.81
CA GLN A 116 -6.34 9.74 10.21
C GLN A 116 -5.33 9.10 11.17
N ARG A 117 -4.91 7.86 10.92
CA ARG A 117 -3.85 7.21 11.73
C ARG A 117 -2.47 7.78 11.46
N MET A 118 -2.21 8.27 10.25
CA MET A 118 -0.94 8.89 9.87
C MET A 118 -0.86 10.37 10.26
N ASP A 119 -1.99 11.04 10.48
CA ASP A 119 -2.07 12.48 10.78
C ASP A 119 -1.16 12.93 11.94
N PRO A 120 -1.08 12.23 13.08
CA PRO A 120 -0.14 12.61 14.15
C PRO A 120 1.32 12.58 13.69
N ILE A 121 1.69 11.63 12.81
CA ILE A 121 3.05 11.51 12.27
C ILE A 121 3.31 12.66 11.30
N PHE A 122 2.35 13.00 10.44
CA PHE A 122 2.51 14.12 9.51
C PHE A 122 2.68 15.44 10.26
N LYS A 123 1.83 15.72 11.25
CA LYS A 123 1.93 16.91 12.10
C LYS A 123 3.28 16.99 12.82
N ALA A 124 3.73 15.88 13.42
CA ALA A 124 5.04 15.83 14.06
C ALA A 124 6.20 16.10 13.09
N CYS A 125 6.01 15.88 11.79
CA CYS A 125 7.03 16.15 10.77
C CYS A 125 6.91 17.54 10.15
N GLU A 126 5.80 18.26 10.32
CA GLU A 126 5.62 19.65 9.85
C GLU A 126 6.48 20.62 10.68
N ASP A 127 6.63 20.33 11.98
CA ASP A 127 7.45 21.13 12.89
C ASP A 127 8.96 20.88 12.72
N LEU A 128 9.35 19.85 11.96
CA LEU A 128 10.76 19.56 11.71
C LEU A 128 11.32 20.55 10.67
N PRO A 129 12.51 21.12 10.90
CA PRO A 129 13.14 21.98 9.92
C PRO A 129 13.38 21.19 8.61
N PRO A 130 13.19 21.82 7.44
CA PRO A 130 13.52 21.18 6.18
C PRO A 130 15.04 20.89 6.12
N PHE A 131 15.42 19.81 5.45
CA PHE A 131 16.82 19.50 5.17
C PHE A 131 17.47 20.60 4.33
N PHE A 132 16.72 21.18 3.39
CA PHE A 132 17.13 22.35 2.63
C PHE A 132 15.91 23.06 2.04
N ASN A 133 16.07 24.34 1.68
CA ASN A 133 14.99 25.11 1.06
C ASN A 133 14.85 24.75 -0.44
N TYR A 134 13.79 24.04 -0.81
CA TYR A 134 13.53 23.60 -2.18
C TYR A 134 13.22 24.74 -3.17
N LYS A 135 12.85 25.93 -2.68
CA LYS A 135 12.54 27.11 -3.51
C LYS A 135 13.81 27.84 -3.91
N THR A 136 14.81 27.84 -3.05
CA THR A 136 16.11 28.41 -3.37
C THR A 136 16.84 27.45 -4.32
N ARG A 137 17.18 27.90 -5.53
CA ARG A 137 18.04 27.15 -6.47
C ARG A 137 19.50 27.12 -6.01
N THR A 138 19.73 27.04 -4.70
CA THR A 138 21.04 27.14 -4.07
C THR A 138 21.93 25.99 -4.51
N VAL A 139 23.19 26.35 -4.78
CA VAL A 139 24.24 25.42 -5.25
C VAL A 139 24.72 24.45 -4.16
N ASN A 140 24.28 24.65 -2.91
CA ASN A 140 24.74 23.95 -1.71
C ASN A 140 23.65 23.15 -1.00
N ALA A 141 22.56 22.78 -1.68
CA ALA A 141 21.54 21.92 -1.09
C ALA A 141 22.17 20.59 -0.65
N LYS A 142 21.89 20.17 0.58
CA LYS A 142 22.33 18.90 1.15
C LYS A 142 21.17 18.20 1.83
N SER A 143 21.15 16.89 1.75
CA SER A 143 20.17 16.08 2.48
C SER A 143 20.79 14.76 2.87
N ASN A 144 20.50 14.32 4.09
CA ASN A 144 20.79 12.97 4.56
C ASN A 144 19.57 12.04 4.41
N CYS A 145 18.50 12.51 3.76
CA CYS A 145 17.27 11.77 3.57
C CYS A 145 16.99 11.56 2.08
N LEU A 146 16.89 10.30 1.67
CA LEU A 146 16.69 9.90 0.30
C LEU A 146 15.36 9.17 0.14
N TYR A 147 14.61 9.57 -0.88
CA TYR A 147 13.50 8.80 -1.42
C TYR A 147 14.02 7.86 -2.50
N VAL A 148 13.89 6.56 -2.28
CA VAL A 148 14.41 5.52 -3.15
C VAL A 148 13.25 4.66 -3.64
N THR A 149 13.23 4.41 -4.94
CA THR A 149 12.34 3.42 -5.52
C THR A 149 13.12 2.38 -6.29
N GLY A 150 12.65 1.13 -6.27
CA GLY A 150 13.34 0.04 -6.96
C GLY A 150 12.40 -1.01 -7.50
N THR A 151 12.69 -1.47 -8.70
CA THR A 151 12.00 -2.59 -9.38
C THR A 151 13.01 -3.71 -9.60
N ILE A 152 12.56 -4.95 -9.41
CA ILE A 152 13.31 -6.15 -9.76
C ILE A 152 13.16 -6.46 -11.26
N PRO A 153 14.04 -7.26 -11.87
CA PRO A 153 13.81 -7.87 -13.17
C PRO A 153 12.46 -8.60 -13.26
N HIS A 154 11.86 -8.58 -14.44
CA HIS A 154 10.56 -9.22 -14.70
C HIS A 154 10.74 -10.66 -15.24
N ASP A 155 11.73 -11.37 -14.71
CA ASP A 155 12.11 -12.73 -15.11
C ASP A 155 11.53 -13.82 -14.19
N SER A 156 11.12 -13.46 -12.97
CA SER A 156 10.46 -14.35 -12.00
C SER A 156 8.93 -14.34 -12.15
N GLY A 157 8.30 -15.46 -11.74
CA GLY A 157 6.85 -15.55 -11.65
C GLY A 157 6.31 -14.53 -10.63
N LEU A 158 5.08 -14.01 -10.83
CA LEU A 158 4.53 -12.95 -9.97
C LEU A 158 4.52 -13.34 -8.48
N GLU A 159 4.13 -14.56 -8.14
CA GLU A 159 4.13 -15.00 -6.73
C GLU A 159 5.54 -15.00 -6.13
N GLU A 160 6.50 -15.62 -6.82
CA GLU A 160 7.90 -15.69 -6.42
C GLU A 160 8.53 -14.30 -6.29
N ALA A 161 8.26 -13.43 -7.27
CA ALA A 161 8.68 -12.04 -7.29
C ALA A 161 8.27 -11.30 -6.00
N TRP A 162 7.02 -11.45 -5.58
CA TRP A 162 6.45 -10.80 -4.40
C TRP A 162 6.90 -11.43 -3.09
N ARG A 163 6.95 -12.77 -3.01
CA ARG A 163 7.18 -13.50 -1.75
C ARG A 163 8.66 -13.66 -1.42
N GLU A 164 9.52 -13.77 -2.43
CA GLU A 164 10.90 -14.19 -2.25
C GLU A 164 11.91 -13.19 -2.82
N VAL A 165 11.82 -12.90 -4.13
CA VAL A 165 12.83 -12.13 -4.85
C VAL A 165 12.93 -10.69 -4.33
N MET A 166 11.80 -9.98 -4.27
CA MET A 166 11.79 -8.58 -3.83
C MET A 166 12.24 -8.41 -2.36
N PRO A 167 11.70 -9.16 -1.39
CA PRO A 167 12.19 -9.10 -0.01
C PRO A 167 13.68 -9.42 0.14
N TYR A 168 14.16 -10.46 -0.55
CA TYR A 168 15.57 -10.86 -0.54
C TYR A 168 16.49 -9.71 -1.01
N HIS A 169 16.21 -9.15 -2.18
CA HIS A 169 17.03 -8.08 -2.75
C HIS A 169 16.97 -6.79 -1.93
N PHE A 170 15.83 -6.46 -1.33
CA PHE A 170 15.72 -5.31 -0.43
C PHE A 170 16.55 -5.46 0.83
N ASN A 171 16.53 -6.62 1.47
CA ASN A 171 17.36 -6.88 2.64
C ASN A 171 18.84 -6.80 2.30
N LEU A 172 19.24 -7.40 1.17
CA LEU A 172 20.62 -7.35 0.69
C LEU A 172 21.08 -5.92 0.38
N PHE A 173 20.22 -5.13 -0.26
CA PHE A 173 20.45 -3.71 -0.51
C PHE A 173 20.67 -2.91 0.78
N MET A 174 19.80 -3.09 1.79
CA MET A 174 19.94 -2.42 3.08
C MET A 174 21.19 -2.83 3.84
N SER A 175 21.57 -4.11 3.82
CA SER A 175 22.80 -4.60 4.44
C SER A 175 24.05 -3.96 3.81
N ARG A 176 24.06 -3.83 2.48
CA ARG A 176 25.17 -3.19 1.75
C ARG A 176 25.25 -1.69 2.02
N LEU A 177 24.10 -1.00 2.01
CA LEU A 177 24.03 0.41 2.38
C LEU A 177 24.59 0.67 3.77
N ARG A 178 24.23 -0.18 4.75
CA ARG A 178 24.70 -0.01 6.13
C ARG A 178 26.20 -0.29 6.29
N ARG A 179 26.74 -1.22 5.51
CA ARG A 179 28.18 -1.47 5.51
C ARG A 179 28.96 -0.31 4.90
N GLU A 180 28.45 0.32 3.86
CA GLU A 180 29.11 1.43 3.16
C GLU A 180 28.96 2.77 3.90
N TYR A 181 27.76 3.09 4.35
CA TYR A 181 27.39 4.42 4.83
C TYR A 181 27.09 4.46 6.35
N GLY A 182 27.38 3.38 7.08
CA GLY A 182 27.12 3.29 8.50
C GLY A 182 25.63 3.19 8.83
N LYS A 183 25.13 4.04 9.72
CA LYS A 183 23.76 3.89 10.23
C LYS A 183 22.72 4.42 9.23
N VAL A 184 21.96 3.50 8.63
CA VAL A 184 20.87 3.80 7.70
C VAL A 184 19.53 3.31 8.25
N TRP A 185 18.63 4.27 8.51
CA TRP A 185 17.27 4.04 8.96
C TRP A 185 16.31 3.90 7.79
N ILE A 186 15.38 2.96 7.91
CA ILE A 186 14.20 2.89 7.05
C ILE A 186 13.12 3.68 7.77
N VAL A 187 12.94 4.94 7.40
CA VAL A 187 11.90 5.79 8.00
C VAL A 187 10.52 5.32 7.55
N TRP A 188 10.42 4.94 6.27
CA TRP A 188 9.21 4.36 5.72
C TRP A 188 9.54 3.41 4.56
N ARG A 189 8.75 2.35 4.38
CA ARG A 189 8.77 1.50 3.18
C ARG A 189 7.37 1.04 2.80
N THR A 190 7.08 1.04 1.50
CA THR A 190 5.89 0.40 0.93
C THR A 190 6.27 -0.46 -0.27
N TRP A 191 5.45 -1.47 -0.51
CA TRP A 191 5.47 -2.23 -1.76
C TRP A 191 4.25 -1.82 -2.59
N GLU A 192 4.47 -1.56 -3.87
CA GLU A 192 3.47 -1.24 -4.88
C GLU A 192 3.59 -2.24 -6.04
N ALA A 193 2.45 -2.62 -6.63
CA ALA A 193 2.47 -3.30 -7.90
C ALA A 193 2.79 -2.30 -9.02
N HIS A 194 3.81 -2.63 -9.82
CA HIS A 194 4.06 -1.96 -11.08
C HIS A 194 2.91 -2.26 -12.08
N LYS A 195 2.90 -1.58 -13.24
CA LYS A 195 1.80 -1.68 -14.22
C LYS A 195 1.54 -3.10 -14.75
N ASP A 196 2.53 -3.97 -14.65
CA ASP A 196 2.53 -5.39 -15.05
C ASP A 196 2.36 -6.35 -13.86
N GLY A 197 2.07 -5.82 -12.68
CA GLY A 197 1.87 -6.61 -11.46
C GLY A 197 3.15 -6.97 -10.71
N GLN A 198 4.33 -6.75 -11.29
CA GLN A 198 5.61 -7.02 -10.63
C GLN A 198 5.82 -6.08 -9.43
N PRO A 199 6.47 -6.52 -8.36
CA PRO A 199 6.67 -5.70 -7.18
C PRO A 199 7.62 -4.54 -7.48
N HIS A 200 7.30 -3.40 -6.89
CA HIS A 200 8.09 -2.18 -6.87
C HIS A 200 8.10 -1.65 -5.43
N PHE A 201 9.24 -1.18 -4.93
CA PHE A 201 9.29 -0.60 -3.59
C PHE A 201 9.44 0.92 -3.65
N HIS A 202 8.88 1.57 -2.64
CA HIS A 202 9.15 2.97 -2.31
C HIS A 202 9.63 3.05 -0.87
N ALA A 203 10.78 3.66 -0.63
CA ALA A 203 11.36 3.80 0.69
C ALA A 203 11.86 5.22 0.94
N ILE A 204 11.74 5.67 2.19
CA ILE A 204 12.43 6.85 2.71
C ILE A 204 13.55 6.34 3.59
N LEU A 205 14.78 6.62 3.18
CA LEU A 205 15.99 6.21 3.89
C LEU A 205 16.64 7.44 4.52
N MET A 206 17.04 7.33 5.77
CA MET A 206 17.74 8.40 6.49
C MET A 206 19.12 7.90 6.93
N PHE A 207 20.15 8.62 6.51
CA PHE A 207 21.55 8.35 6.80
C PHE A 207 21.96 9.19 8.00
N SER A 208 22.41 8.57 9.08
CA SER A 208 22.77 9.33 10.28
C SER A 208 24.11 10.06 10.14
N ASP A 209 25.05 9.47 9.40
CA ASP A 209 26.45 9.89 9.40
C ASP A 209 26.89 10.54 8.07
N ILE A 210 25.98 10.64 7.09
CA ILE A 210 26.28 11.08 5.71
C ILE A 210 25.23 12.09 5.23
N GLU A 211 25.71 13.18 4.64
CA GLU A 211 24.89 14.12 3.86
C GLU A 211 25.27 14.07 2.38
N PHE A 212 24.27 14.04 1.50
CA PHE A 212 24.47 14.06 0.06
C PHE A 212 24.31 15.48 -0.48
N ARG A 213 25.27 15.93 -1.29
CA ARG A 213 25.07 17.13 -2.12
C ARG A 213 23.92 16.88 -3.10
N CYS A 214 23.06 17.87 -3.26
CA CYS A 214 21.83 17.79 -4.02
C CYS A 214 21.85 18.79 -5.18
N PHE A 215 21.25 18.41 -6.30
CA PHE A 215 21.04 19.29 -7.46
C PHE A 215 19.66 19.08 -8.05
N ARG A 216 19.12 20.10 -8.72
CA ARG A 216 17.79 20.03 -9.33
C ARG A 216 17.90 19.55 -10.78
N TYR A 217 17.18 18.49 -11.13
CA TYR A 217 17.08 17.97 -12.49
C TYR A 217 15.64 17.52 -12.79
N LYS A 218 15.06 18.03 -13.88
CA LYS A 218 13.67 17.76 -14.29
C LYS A 218 12.67 17.91 -13.12
N ASN A 219 12.75 19.04 -12.42
CA ASN A 219 11.92 19.36 -11.24
C ASN A 219 12.04 18.42 -10.03
N LYS A 220 13.06 17.57 -9.99
CA LYS A 220 13.35 16.69 -8.86
C LYS A 220 14.72 17.00 -8.28
N TRP A 221 14.87 16.85 -6.98
CA TRP A 221 16.16 16.92 -6.31
C TRP A 221 16.87 15.58 -6.40
N ARG A 222 18.11 15.59 -6.87
CA ARG A 222 18.93 14.41 -7.19
C ARG A 222 20.28 14.51 -6.48
N ILE A 223 20.95 13.38 -6.34
CA ILE A 223 22.33 13.31 -5.82
C ILE A 223 23.30 12.97 -6.97
N PRO A 224 24.50 13.60 -7.06
CA PRO A 224 25.44 13.34 -8.16
C PRO A 224 25.90 11.89 -8.23
N LYS A 225 26.18 11.28 -7.07
CA LYS A 225 26.73 9.93 -6.92
C LYS A 225 25.65 8.85 -6.77
N ARG A 226 24.50 9.00 -7.42
CA ARG A 226 23.38 8.03 -7.28
C ARG A 226 23.77 6.61 -7.72
N ASP A 227 24.71 6.49 -8.65
CA ASP A 227 25.13 5.19 -9.16
C ASP A 227 25.94 4.40 -8.12
N GLU A 228 26.59 5.07 -7.16
CA GLU A 228 27.23 4.43 -6.00
C GLU A 228 26.22 3.74 -5.07
N ILE A 229 24.99 4.23 -5.00
CA ILE A 229 23.90 3.57 -4.25
C ILE A 229 23.23 2.50 -5.12
N ARG A 230 22.98 2.80 -6.39
CA ARG A 230 22.32 1.87 -7.34
C ARG A 230 23.08 0.56 -7.50
N LYS A 231 24.42 0.60 -7.45
CA LYS A 231 25.24 -0.63 -7.52
C LYS A 231 24.90 -1.64 -6.43
N PHE A 232 24.27 -1.24 -5.32
CA PHE A 232 23.86 -2.17 -4.26
C PHE A 232 22.52 -2.85 -4.53
N TRP A 233 21.70 -2.30 -5.43
CA TRP A 233 20.39 -2.85 -5.80
C TRP A 233 20.55 -3.97 -6.81
N GLY A 234 20.10 -5.18 -6.43
CA GLY A 234 20.11 -6.33 -7.32
C GLY A 234 21.48 -6.89 -7.70
N SER A 235 22.57 -6.32 -7.20
CA SER A 235 23.88 -6.84 -7.52
C SER A 235 24.16 -8.17 -6.82
N LYS A 236 24.95 -9.04 -7.45
CA LYS A 236 25.66 -10.12 -6.76
C LYS A 236 27.08 -9.62 -6.46
N TYR A 237 27.65 -10.04 -5.33
CA TYR A 237 29.06 -9.77 -5.06
C TYR A 237 29.87 -10.78 -5.86
N ASP A 238 30.70 -10.31 -6.77
CA ASP A 238 31.58 -11.17 -7.55
C ASP A 238 32.92 -11.30 -6.81
N PHE A 239 33.12 -12.46 -6.17
CA PHE A 239 34.33 -12.75 -5.39
C PHE A 239 35.61 -12.80 -6.24
N LYS A 240 35.52 -12.98 -7.56
CA LYS A 240 36.69 -13.07 -8.44
C LYS A 240 37.29 -11.70 -8.74
N ILE A 241 36.46 -10.66 -8.77
CA ILE A 241 36.89 -9.28 -9.09
C ILE A 241 36.74 -8.31 -7.90
N GLY A 242 36.15 -8.75 -6.79
CA GLY A 242 36.00 -7.93 -5.59
C GLY A 242 34.96 -6.80 -5.71
N GLU A 243 34.01 -6.91 -6.63
CA GLU A 243 33.05 -5.84 -6.94
C GLU A 243 31.59 -6.32 -7.01
N TYR A 244 30.66 -5.36 -6.93
CA TYR A 244 29.23 -5.60 -7.10
C TYR A 244 28.82 -5.48 -8.57
N ARG A 245 28.26 -6.54 -9.16
CA ARG A 245 27.71 -6.50 -10.52
C ARG A 245 26.18 -6.52 -10.50
N GLY A 246 25.58 -5.44 -11.00
CA GLY A 246 24.14 -5.29 -11.17
C GLY A 246 23.68 -5.87 -12.51
N SER A 247 23.52 -7.18 -12.58
CA SER A 247 22.81 -7.83 -13.68
C SER A 247 22.05 -9.02 -13.11
N GLY A 248 20.74 -9.07 -13.35
CA GLY A 248 19.95 -10.27 -13.13
C GLY A 248 20.49 -11.43 -13.98
N GLU A 249 19.99 -12.64 -13.75
CA GLU A 249 20.55 -13.88 -14.33
C GLU A 249 20.53 -13.94 -15.86
N ASN A 250 19.88 -12.98 -16.54
CA ASN A 250 19.81 -12.87 -18.01
C ASN A 250 20.13 -11.47 -18.55
N GLY A 251 20.90 -10.65 -17.83
CA GLY A 251 21.20 -9.27 -18.26
C GLY A 251 20.04 -8.29 -18.05
N ALA A 252 18.95 -8.72 -17.40
CA ALA A 252 17.87 -7.85 -16.98
C ALA A 252 18.36 -6.91 -15.86
N PHE A 253 18.21 -5.60 -16.09
CA PHE A 253 18.71 -4.58 -15.17
C PHE A 253 17.69 -4.29 -14.08
N PHE A 254 18.14 -4.39 -12.83
CA PHE A 254 17.43 -3.83 -11.69
C PHE A 254 17.33 -2.31 -11.87
N ASN A 255 16.12 -1.76 -11.84
CA ASN A 255 15.91 -0.33 -12.00
C ASN A 255 15.74 0.34 -10.64
N MET A 256 16.38 1.50 -10.44
CA MET A 256 16.28 2.26 -9.20
C MET A 256 16.30 3.77 -9.47
N ASP A 257 15.34 4.48 -8.88
CA ASP A 257 15.30 5.94 -8.86
C ASP A 257 15.64 6.45 -7.46
N ILE A 258 16.47 7.50 -7.39
CA ILE A 258 16.91 8.11 -6.14
C ILE A 258 16.68 9.60 -6.21
N GLN A 259 15.92 10.11 -5.25
CA GLN A 259 15.61 11.53 -5.10
C GLN A 259 16.03 11.97 -3.71
N ALA A 260 16.65 13.15 -3.61
CA ALA A 260 16.90 13.78 -2.32
C ALA A 260 15.61 14.40 -1.79
N MET A 261 15.40 14.28 -0.49
CA MET A 261 14.25 14.85 0.21
C MET A 261 14.62 16.24 0.75
N ASP A 262 13.78 17.23 0.50
CA ASP A 262 13.91 18.58 1.05
C ASP A 262 13.31 18.69 2.45
N SER A 263 12.32 17.85 2.77
CA SER A 263 11.73 17.74 4.11
C SER A 263 11.22 16.32 4.37
N LEU A 264 11.15 15.92 5.64
CA LEU A 264 10.59 14.62 6.00
C LEU A 264 9.07 14.57 5.79
N GLY A 265 8.37 15.65 6.16
CA GLY A 265 6.92 15.79 5.96
C GLY A 265 6.51 15.67 4.49
N GLY A 266 7.25 16.32 3.58
CA GLY A 266 7.01 16.18 2.14
C GLY A 266 7.22 14.75 1.64
N GLY A 267 8.23 14.06 2.15
CA GLY A 267 8.50 12.65 1.83
C GLY A 267 7.39 11.71 2.29
N LEU A 268 7.01 11.80 3.55
CA LEU A 268 5.95 10.97 4.13
C LEU A 268 4.61 11.21 3.43
N SER A 269 4.28 12.47 3.14
CA SER A 269 3.08 12.82 2.37
C SER A 269 3.10 12.19 0.97
N TYR A 270 4.25 12.20 0.30
CA TYR A 270 4.40 11.56 -1.00
C TYR A 270 4.21 10.04 -0.92
N VAL A 271 4.77 9.39 0.11
CA VAL A 271 4.61 7.95 0.28
C VAL A 271 3.19 7.55 0.66
N ALA A 272 2.49 8.40 1.42
CA ALA A 272 1.09 8.20 1.78
C ALA A 272 0.19 7.96 0.57
N LYS A 273 0.51 8.57 -0.58
CA LYS A 273 -0.18 8.34 -1.87
C LYS A 273 -0.24 6.86 -2.26
N TYR A 274 0.83 6.10 -2.01
CA TYR A 274 0.93 4.69 -2.42
C TYR A 274 0.19 3.74 -1.48
N ILE A 275 0.13 4.08 -0.19
CA ILE A 275 -0.63 3.33 0.81
C ILE A 275 -2.13 3.56 0.62
N THR A 276 -2.48 4.81 0.37
CA THR A 276 -3.86 5.29 0.29
C THR A 276 -4.39 5.32 -1.13
N LYS A 277 -3.69 4.68 -2.09
CA LYS A 277 -4.10 4.60 -3.49
C LYS A 277 -5.50 4.02 -3.55
N ALA A 278 -6.47 4.92 -3.57
CA ALA A 278 -7.86 4.62 -3.76
C ALA A 278 -8.04 4.44 -5.25
N THR A 279 -8.66 3.34 -5.61
CA THR A 279 -9.23 3.20 -6.93
C THR A 279 -10.30 4.28 -7.10
N LYS A 280 -10.12 5.16 -8.10
CA LYS A 280 -11.08 6.21 -8.45
C LYS A 280 -12.40 5.55 -8.89
N PHE A 281 -13.28 5.21 -7.95
CA PHE A 281 -14.60 4.60 -8.25
C PHE A 281 -15.76 5.58 -8.11
N ASP A 282 -15.53 6.72 -7.47
CA ASP A 282 -16.60 7.69 -7.16
C ASP A 282 -16.79 8.74 -8.28
N GLY A 283 -16.28 8.50 -9.50
CA GLY A 283 -16.53 9.34 -10.69
C GLY A 283 -15.99 10.78 -10.65
N LYS A 284 -15.36 11.22 -9.56
CA LYS A 284 -14.74 12.56 -9.46
C LYS A 284 -13.24 12.48 -9.68
N SER A 285 -12.78 13.13 -10.74
CA SER A 285 -11.36 13.35 -11.01
C SER A 285 -10.80 14.35 -10.00
N ASP A 286 -9.75 13.94 -9.28
CA ASP A 286 -8.77 14.91 -8.76
C ASP A 286 -7.87 15.28 -9.95
N ASP A 287 -8.26 16.34 -10.67
CA ASP A 287 -7.42 17.22 -11.49
C ASP A 287 -7.67 18.66 -11.04
#